data_AF-A0A1I4KSJ8-F1
#
_entry.id   AF-A0A1I4KSJ8-F1
#
_cell.length_a   1.000
_cell.length_b   1.000
_cell.length_c   1.000
_cell.angle_alpha   90.00
_cell.angle_beta   90.00
_cell.angle_gamma   90.00
#
_symmetry.space_group_name_H-M   'P 1'
#
loop_
_entity.id
_entity.type
_entity.pdbx_description
1 polymer ?
#
loop_
_entity_poly.entity_id
_entity_poly.type
_entity_poly.pdbx_seq_one_letter_code
_entity_poly.pdbx_strand_id
1 'polypeptide(L)'
;MTSTEVLSMYENIAGLSNQMVAAARMSDWDGLRQLEGQCASEARGAAAGVPALSGAPRLRKIDLLKQILANDRAIRDVTEPWMNQVPGLSQRQ
;
A
#
# COMPACT_ATOMS: atom_id res chain seq x y z
N MET A 1 16.63 -11.27 -7.56
CA MET A 1 15.32 -11.80 -7.16
C MET A 1 14.87 -12.85 -8.14
N THR A 2 14.33 -13.96 -7.67
CA THR A 2 13.58 -14.96 -8.42
C THR A 2 12.11 -14.55 -8.52
N SER A 3 11.33 -15.20 -9.41
CA SER A 3 9.88 -14.94 -9.51
C SER A 3 9.13 -15.14 -8.19
N THR A 4 9.54 -16.14 -7.39
CA THR A 4 8.95 -16.43 -6.08
C THR A 4 9.30 -15.36 -5.05
N GLU A 5 10.56 -14.88 -5.05
CA GLU A 5 10.99 -13.79 -4.17
C GLU A 5 10.25 -12.49 -4.50
N VAL A 6 10.02 -12.20 -5.79
CA VAL A 6 9.22 -11.04 -6.21
C VAL A 6 7.80 -11.14 -5.66
N LEU A 7 7.14 -12.28 -5.83
CA LEU A 7 5.78 -12.45 -5.32
C LEU A 7 5.71 -12.33 -3.80
N SER A 8 6.64 -12.98 -3.09
CA SER A 8 6.71 -12.92 -1.62
C SER A 8 6.86 -11.47 -1.13
N MET A 9 7.71 -10.68 -1.79
CA MET A 9 7.87 -9.25 -1.48
C MET A 9 6.55 -8.48 -1.67
N TYR A 10 5.82 -8.67 -2.77
CA TYR A 10 4.53 -8.00 -2.96
C TYR A 10 3.46 -8.49 -1.97
N GLU A 11 3.48 -9.76 -1.56
CA GLU A 11 2.58 -10.30 -0.54
C GLU A 11 2.87 -9.69 0.84
N ASN A 12 4.14 -9.54 1.20
CA ASN A 12 4.54 -8.84 2.42
C ASN A 12 4.07 -7.38 2.43
N ILE A 13 4.29 -6.65 1.32
CA ILE A 13 3.84 -5.25 1.20
C ILE A 13 2.30 -5.17 1.28
N ALA A 14 1.57 -6.08 0.65
CA ALA A 14 0.11 -6.14 0.76
C ALA A 14 -0.35 -6.42 2.20
N GLY A 15 0.33 -7.32 2.91
CA GLY A 15 0.07 -7.62 4.32
C GLY A 15 0.35 -6.43 5.25
N LEU A 16 1.50 -5.77 5.08
CA LEU A 16 1.88 -4.59 5.85
C LEU A 16 0.92 -3.42 5.60
N SER A 17 0.60 -3.13 4.35
CA SER A 17 -0.37 -2.06 4.01
C SER A 17 -1.77 -2.33 4.57
N ASN A 18 -2.20 -3.60 4.68
CA ASN A 18 -3.45 -3.94 5.36
C ASN A 18 -3.39 -3.68 6.88
N GLN A 19 -2.25 -3.96 7.52
CA GLN A 19 -2.03 -3.61 8.93
C GLN A 19 -2.01 -2.09 9.14
N MET A 20 -1.42 -1.34 8.20
CA MET A 20 -1.43 0.12 8.21
C MET A 20 -2.86 0.69 8.14
N VAL A 21 -3.74 0.10 7.33
CA VAL A 21 -5.17 0.48 7.31
C VAL A 21 -5.82 0.29 8.69
N ALA A 22 -5.53 -0.83 9.37
CA ALA A 22 -6.06 -1.08 10.71
C ALA A 22 -5.54 -0.06 11.72
N ALA A 23 -4.22 0.19 11.73
CA ALA A 23 -3.58 1.18 12.61
C ALA A 23 -4.15 2.59 12.40
N ALA A 24 -4.28 3.04 11.15
CA ALA A 24 -4.87 4.33 10.81
C ALA A 24 -6.31 4.45 11.33
N ARG A 25 -7.16 3.44 11.09
CA ARG A 25 -8.56 3.43 11.57
C ARG A 25 -8.66 3.45 13.10
N MET A 26 -7.69 2.86 13.80
CA MET A 26 -7.61 2.87 15.26
C MET A 26 -6.93 4.12 15.82
N SER A 27 -6.47 5.05 14.96
CA SER A 27 -5.65 6.20 15.35
C SER A 27 -4.35 5.81 16.07
N ASP A 28 -3.82 4.63 15.80
CA ASP A 28 -2.51 4.16 16.26
C ASP A 28 -1.41 4.72 15.35
N TRP A 29 -1.05 5.99 15.57
CA TRP A 29 -0.12 6.70 14.71
C TRP A 29 1.33 6.22 14.85
N ASP A 30 1.72 5.77 16.04
CA ASP A 30 3.04 5.21 16.28
C ASP A 30 3.18 3.85 15.58
N GLY A 31 2.18 2.98 15.70
CA GLY A 31 2.11 1.72 14.97
C GLY A 31 2.07 1.94 13.45
N LEU A 32 1.29 2.90 12.98
CA LEU A 32 1.24 3.27 11.56
C LEU A 32 2.63 3.68 11.03
N ARG A 33 3.36 4.54 11.77
CA ARG A 33 4.71 4.97 11.39
C ARG A 33 5.72 3.82 11.38
N GLN A 34 5.64 2.92 12.36
CA GLN A 34 6.50 1.75 12.41
C GLN A 34 6.26 0.83 11.19
N LEU A 35 5.00 0.58 10.86
CA LEU A 35 4.59 -0.23 9.72
C LEU A 35 4.98 0.42 8.38
N GLU A 36 4.88 1.74 8.26
CA GLU A 36 5.35 2.49 7.08
C GLU A 36 6.85 2.25 6.83
N GLY A 37 7.68 2.30 7.88
CA GLY A 37 9.11 2.01 7.78
C GLY A 37 9.41 0.58 7.31
N GLN A 38 8.65 -0.40 7.79
CA GLN A 38 8.77 -1.80 7.34
C GLN A 38 8.36 -1.94 5.87
N CYS A 39 7.23 -1.35 5.48
CA CYS A 39 6.73 -1.36 4.11
C CYS A 39 7.72 -0.70 3.14
N ALA A 40 8.29 0.44 3.50
CA ALA A 40 9.32 1.11 2.73
C ALA A 40 10.58 0.24 2.59
N SER A 41 10.97 -0.46 3.65
CA SER A 41 12.11 -1.37 3.61
C SER A 41 11.91 -2.52 2.63
N GLU A 42 10.75 -3.18 2.65
CA GLU A 42 10.39 -4.24 1.70
C GLU A 42 10.35 -3.70 0.26
N ALA A 43 9.77 -2.52 0.04
CA ALA A 43 9.64 -1.91 -1.28
C ALA A 43 11.00 -1.56 -1.92
N ARG A 44 12.07 -1.33 -1.13
CA ARG A 44 13.42 -1.09 -1.66
C ARG A 44 13.91 -2.24 -2.54
N GLY A 45 13.48 -3.48 -2.28
CA GLY A 45 13.81 -4.64 -3.12
C GLY A 45 13.36 -4.47 -4.57
N ALA A 46 12.30 -3.69 -4.82
CA ALA A 46 11.79 -3.42 -6.16
C ALA A 46 12.53 -2.29 -6.90
N ALA A 47 13.35 -1.48 -6.21
CA ALA A 47 13.93 -0.25 -6.77
C ALA A 47 14.92 -0.52 -7.92
N ALA A 48 15.61 -1.66 -7.89
CA ALA A 48 16.51 -2.11 -8.95
C ALA A 48 15.77 -2.76 -10.15
N GLY A 49 14.43 -2.74 -10.13
CA GLY A 49 13.60 -3.50 -11.04
C GLY A 49 13.39 -4.94 -10.56
N VAL A 50 12.33 -5.56 -11.07
CA VAL A 50 11.99 -6.95 -10.76
C VAL A 50 11.99 -7.77 -12.05
N PRO A 51 12.38 -9.05 -12.02
CA PRO A 51 12.24 -9.95 -13.16
C PRO A 51 10.83 -9.90 -13.76
N ALA A 52 10.76 -10.04 -15.08
CA ALA A 52 9.49 -10.18 -15.76
C ALA A 52 8.79 -11.47 -15.31
N LEU A 53 7.54 -11.33 -14.86
CA LEU A 53 6.67 -12.46 -14.56
C LEU A 53 5.74 -12.70 -15.76
N SER A 54 5.39 -13.96 -15.99
CA SER A 54 4.41 -14.38 -17.00
C SER A 54 3.34 -15.27 -16.37
N GLY A 55 2.22 -15.49 -17.08
CA GLY A 55 1.15 -16.40 -16.65
C GLY A 55 0.57 -16.06 -15.27
N ALA A 56 0.31 -17.09 -14.47
CA ALA A 56 -0.31 -16.97 -13.15
C ALA A 56 0.48 -16.05 -12.17
N PRO A 57 1.82 -16.13 -12.06
CA PRO A 57 2.59 -15.19 -11.24
C PRO A 57 2.39 -13.71 -11.63
N ARG A 58 2.27 -13.40 -12.92
CA ARG A 58 1.99 -12.03 -13.37
C ARG A 58 0.62 -11.55 -12.91
N LEU A 59 -0.41 -12.40 -13.04
CA LEU A 59 -1.76 -12.07 -12.59
C LEU A 59 -1.81 -11.85 -11.08
N ARG A 60 -1.16 -12.73 -10.30
CA ARG A 60 -1.06 -12.59 -8.85
C ARG A 60 -0.40 -11.28 -8.43
N LYS A 61 0.70 -10.89 -9.08
CA LYS A 61 1.34 -9.59 -8.84
C LYS A 61 0.41 -8.41 -9.10
N ILE A 62 -0.41 -8.48 -10.16
CA ILE A 62 -1.39 -7.41 -10.48
C ILE A 62 -2.44 -7.30 -9.38
N ASP A 63 -2.95 -8.42 -8.87
CA ASP A 63 -3.95 -8.42 -7.79
C ASP A 63 -3.37 -7.82 -6.50
N LEU A 64 -2.12 -8.17 -6.16
CA LEU A 64 -1.41 -7.59 -5.02
C LEU A 64 -1.22 -6.08 -5.16
N LEU A 65 -0.82 -5.61 -6.34
CA LEU A 65 -0.68 -4.18 -6.61
C LEU A 65 -2.02 -3.43 -6.43
N LYS A 66 -3.12 -3.99 -6.92
CA LYS A 66 -4.46 -3.41 -6.71
C LYS A 66 -4.83 -3.33 -5.24
N GLN A 67 -4.53 -4.38 -4.46
CA GLN A 67 -4.76 -4.40 -3.02
C GLN A 67 -3.92 -3.34 -2.31
N ILE A 68 -2.64 -3.21 -2.64
CA ILE A 68 -1.74 -2.19 -2.06
C ILE A 68 -2.28 -0.78 -2.35
N LEU A 69 -2.70 -0.50 -3.58
CA LEU A 69 -3.28 0.80 -3.96
C LEU A 69 -4.60 1.09 -3.25
N ALA A 70 -5.45 0.08 -3.06
CA ALA A 70 -6.69 0.22 -2.29
C ALA A 70 -6.40 0.51 -0.80
N ASN A 71 -5.39 -0.14 -0.24
CA ASN A 71 -4.95 0.10 1.14
C ASN A 71 -4.36 1.51 1.31
N ASP A 72 -3.50 1.96 0.39
CA ASP A 72 -2.95 3.33 0.37
C ASP A 72 -4.08 4.37 0.33
N ARG A 73 -5.09 4.16 -0.51
CA ARG A 73 -6.28 5.02 -0.55
C ARG A 73 -7.00 5.04 0.81
N ALA A 74 -7.24 3.88 1.41
CA ALA A 74 -7.93 3.78 2.70
C ALA A 74 -7.15 4.43 3.85
N ILE A 75 -5.81 4.41 3.81
CA ILE A 75 -4.96 5.13 4.77
C ILE A 75 -5.14 6.64 4.59
N ARG A 76 -5.03 7.14 3.35
CA ARG A 76 -5.17 8.57 3.02
C ARG A 76 -6.55 9.13 3.36
N ASP A 77 -7.61 8.34 3.22
CA ASP A 77 -8.95 8.77 3.62
C ASP A 77 -9.03 9.12 5.13
N VAL A 78 -8.15 8.55 5.95
CA VAL A 78 -8.05 8.82 7.39
C VAL A 78 -7.00 9.90 7.69
N THR A 79 -5.80 9.79 7.11
CA THR A 79 -4.66 10.66 7.45
C THR A 79 -4.70 12.00 6.74
N GLU A 80 -5.36 12.08 5.58
CA GLU A 80 -5.36 13.23 4.70
C GLU A 80 -6.79 13.60 4.24
N PRO A 81 -7.74 13.81 5.18
CA PRO A 81 -9.16 14.00 4.86
C PRO A 81 -9.43 15.26 4.02
N TRP A 82 -8.50 16.24 4.03
CA TRP A 82 -8.59 17.44 3.19
C TRP A 82 -8.47 17.12 1.71
N MET A 83 -7.81 16.02 1.31
CA MET A 83 -7.72 15.63 -0.10
C MET A 83 -9.04 15.12 -0.68
N ASN A 84 -9.99 14.74 0.18
CA ASN A 84 -11.34 14.39 -0.23
C ASN A 84 -12.23 15.63 -0.44
N GLN A 85 -11.75 16.81 -0.07
CA GLN A 85 -12.44 18.07 -0.30
C GLN A 85 -11.81 18.76 -1.51
N VAL A 86 -12.57 18.86 -2.60
CA VAL A 86 -12.15 19.68 -3.74
C VAL A 86 -12.17 21.15 -3.30
N PRO A 87 -11.04 21.89 -3.32
CA PRO A 87 -11.05 23.31 -3.01
C PRO A 87 -12.01 24.05 -3.96
N GLY A 88 -13.06 24.63 -3.41
CA GLY A 88 -14.11 25.33 -4.17
C GLY A 88 -15.48 24.63 -4.22
N LEU A 89 -15.62 23.42 -3.68
CA LEU A 89 -16.92 22.75 -3.50
C LEU A 89 -17.33 22.65 -2.02
N SER A 90 -17.03 23.68 -1.24
CA SER A 90 -17.66 23.88 0.07
C SER A 90 -19.12 24.26 -0.17
N GLN A 91 -20.03 23.40 0.30
CA GLN A 91 -21.47 23.52 0.18
C GLN A 91 -21.96 24.95 0.40
N ARG A 92 -22.64 25.51 -0.61
CA ARG A 92 -23.63 26.57 -0.40
C ARG A 92 -24.75 25.96 0.44
N GLN A 93 -24.77 26.25 1.74
CA GLN A 93 -25.99 26.27 2.53
C GLN A 93 -26.37 27.72 2.77
#